data_AF-A0AA41SE23-F1
#
_entry.id   AF-A0AA41SE23-F1
#
_cell.length_a   1.000
_cell.length_b   1.000
_cell.length_c   1.000
_cell.angle_alpha   90.00
_cell.angle_beta   90.00
_cell.angle_gamma   90.00
#
_symmetry.space_group_name_H-M   'P 1'
#
loop_
_entity.id
_entity.type
_entity.pdbx_description
1 polymer ?
#
loop_
_entity_poly.entity_id
_entity_poly.type
_entity_poly.pdbx_seq_one_letter_code
_entity_poly.pdbx_strand_id
1 'polypeptide(L)'
;MIFPVVHIGAIAVSFLFVVMMFHIQIAEIHEEVLRYLPVSGIIGLILWWEMFFILDNETFPLLPTQTTSLRYTVHAGKVQSWTNLETLGNLLYTYYSVWFLVPSLILLVAMIGAIVLTMHRTTKVKRHDVFRRNAIDSRRTIMRRTTDPLKV
;
A
#
# COMPACT_ATOMS: atom_id res chain seq x y z
N MET A 1 19.92 0.36 3.11
CA MET A 1 19.30 1.67 3.48
C MET A 1 17.87 1.80 2.99
N ILE A 2 17.49 1.28 1.81
CA ILE A 2 16.11 1.38 1.29
C ILE A 2 15.08 0.72 2.21
N PHE A 3 15.41 -0.45 2.79
CA PHE A 3 14.50 -1.19 3.68
C PHE A 3 13.97 -0.33 4.85
N PRO A 4 14.80 0.23 5.76
CA PRO A 4 14.30 1.04 6.86
C PRO A 4 13.58 2.31 6.40
N VAL A 5 14.06 2.98 5.34
CA VAL A 5 13.41 4.21 4.86
C VAL A 5 11.99 3.97 4.37
N VAL A 6 11.77 2.94 3.56
CA VAL A 6 10.44 2.69 2.97
C VAL A 6 9.54 1.93 3.95
N HIS A 7 10.03 0.85 4.56
CA HIS A 7 9.20 0.00 5.40
C HIS A 7 8.90 0.64 6.74
N ILE A 8 9.92 1.15 7.43
CA ILE A 8 9.75 1.76 8.75
C ILE A 8 9.30 3.21 8.59
N GLY A 9 9.93 3.97 7.69
CA GLY A 9 9.65 5.41 7.55
C GLY A 9 8.31 5.73 6.88
N ALA A 10 7.94 5.03 5.81
CA ALA A 10 6.71 5.34 5.07
C ALA A 10 5.55 4.40 5.45
N ILE A 11 5.74 3.08 5.31
CA ILE A 11 4.65 2.11 5.45
C ILE A 11 4.20 1.99 6.91
N ALA A 12 5.11 1.73 7.84
CA ALA A 12 4.77 1.55 9.25
C ALA A 12 4.21 2.84 9.88
N VAL A 13 4.75 4.02 9.54
CA VAL A 13 4.22 5.31 10.01
C VAL A 13 2.83 5.60 9.43
N SER A 14 2.58 5.30 8.15
CA SER A 14 1.23 5.42 7.57
C SER A 14 0.24 4.52 8.30
N PHE A 15 0.65 3.29 8.64
CA PHE A 15 -0.17 2.37 9.40
C PHE A 15 -0.40 2.84 10.83
N LEU A 16 0.63 3.39 11.50
CA LEU A 16 0.52 3.96 12.84
C LEU A 16 -0.51 5.08 12.89
N PHE A 17 -0.54 5.96 11.88
CA PHE A 17 -1.54 7.02 11.79
C PHE A 17 -2.96 6.45 11.68
N VAL A 18 -3.15 5.43 10.84
CA VAL A 18 -4.45 4.77 10.66
C VAL A 18 -4.91 4.08 11.95
N VAL A 19 -4.02 3.31 12.60
CA VAL A 19 -4.33 2.59 13.84
C VAL A 19 -4.66 3.55 14.98
N MET A 20 -3.94 4.67 15.11
CA MET A 20 -4.20 5.65 16.15
C MET A 20 -5.54 6.38 15.95
N MET A 21 -5.92 6.66 14.69
CA MET A 21 -7.20 7.30 14.38
C MET A 21 -8.39 6.34 14.55
N PHE A 22 -8.18 5.05 14.34
CA PHE A 22 -9.24 4.05 14.42
C PHE A 22 -9.29 3.41 15.81
N HIS A 23 -10.22 3.87 16.65
CA HIS A 23 -10.46 3.26 17.96
C HIS A 23 -11.26 1.95 17.80
N ILE A 24 -10.56 0.82 17.67
CA ILE A 24 -11.17 -0.52 17.63
C ILE A 24 -11.56 -0.92 19.05
N GLN A 25 -12.86 -1.02 19.31
CA GLN A 25 -13.34 -1.77 20.48
C GLN A 25 -13.35 -3.24 20.08
N ILE A 26 -12.42 -4.01 20.64
CA ILE A 26 -12.35 -5.45 20.43
C ILE A 26 -13.57 -6.02 21.16
N ALA A 27 -14.70 -6.08 20.46
CA ALA A 27 -15.86 -6.80 20.92
C ALA A 27 -15.44 -8.25 21.08
N GLU A 28 -15.63 -8.75 22.30
CA GLU A 28 -15.50 -10.13 22.77
C GLU A 28 -15.22 -11.13 21.65
N ILE A 29 -13.96 -11.57 21.59
CA ILE A 29 -13.44 -12.46 20.56
C ILE A 29 -14.35 -13.69 20.53
N HIS A 30 -15.11 -13.86 19.45
CA HIS A 30 -16.10 -14.92 19.32
C HIS A 30 -15.44 -16.28 19.65
N GLU A 31 -16.10 -17.09 20.49
CA GLU A 31 -15.64 -18.45 20.85
C GLU A 31 -15.29 -19.30 19.61
N GLU A 32 -15.93 -19.00 18.47
CA GLU A 32 -15.65 -19.62 17.18
C GLU A 32 -14.22 -19.37 16.69
N VAL A 33 -13.65 -18.17 16.85
CA VAL A 33 -12.26 -17.85 16.46
C VAL A 33 -11.26 -18.63 17.32
N LEU A 34 -11.54 -18.72 18.63
CA LEU A 34 -10.75 -19.53 19.56
C LEU A 34 -10.83 -21.03 19.23
N ARG A 35 -11.94 -21.49 18.65
CA ARG A 35 -12.12 -22.89 18.22
C ARG A 35 -11.26 -23.26 17.01
N TYR A 36 -10.94 -22.31 16.13
CA TYR A 36 -10.07 -22.53 14.96
C TYR A 36 -8.57 -22.28 15.23
N LEU A 37 -8.23 -21.67 16.36
CA LEU A 37 -6.86 -21.48 16.83
C LEU A 37 -6.02 -22.77 16.88
N PRO A 38 -6.50 -23.92 17.41
CA PRO A 38 -5.71 -25.15 17.39
C PRO A 38 -5.43 -25.67 15.98
N VAL A 39 -6.33 -25.43 15.01
CA VAL A 39 -6.14 -25.87 13.62
C VAL A 39 -5.05 -25.04 12.94
N SER A 40 -5.08 -23.72 13.07
CA SER A 40 -4.02 -22.85 12.53
C SER A 40 -2.68 -23.09 13.24
N GLY A 41 -2.71 -23.43 14.54
CA GLY A 41 -1.54 -23.86 15.29
C GLY A 41 -0.89 -25.13 14.72
N ILE A 42 -1.68 -26.17 14.42
CA ILE A 42 -1.18 -27.40 13.80
C ILE A 42 -0.58 -27.10 12.42
N ILE A 43 -1.25 -26.30 11.59
CA ILE A 43 -0.75 -25.92 10.25
C ILE A 43 0.56 -25.12 10.36
N GLY A 44 0.62 -24.15 11.27
CA GLY A 44 1.84 -23.38 11.52
C GLY A 44 2.99 -24.25 12.03
N LEU A 45 2.69 -25.24 12.87
CA LEU A 45 3.69 -26.19 13.37
C LEU A 45 4.20 -27.13 12.28
N ILE A 46 3.34 -27.56 11.36
CA ILE A 46 3.74 -28.32 10.17
C ILE A 46 4.69 -27.49 9.29
N LEU A 47 4.34 -26.23 9.01
CA LEU A 47 5.21 -25.34 8.23
C LEU A 47 6.54 -25.07 8.95
N TRP A 48 6.51 -24.90 10.27
CA TRP A 48 7.72 -24.71 11.07
C TRP A 48 8.62 -25.96 11.05
N TRP A 49 8.02 -27.14 11.15
CA TRP A 49 8.71 -28.42 11.01
C TRP A 49 9.30 -28.60 9.61
N GLU A 50 8.57 -28.20 8.56
CA GLU A 50 9.06 -28.25 7.18
C GLU A 50 10.28 -27.33 6.99
N MET A 51 10.25 -26.11 7.55
CA MET A 51 11.42 -25.24 7.56
C MET A 51 12.60 -25.88 8.28
N PHE A 52 12.38 -26.52 9.43
CA PHE A 52 13.43 -27.23 10.15
C PHE A 52 14.03 -28.36 9.32
N PHE A 53 13.19 -29.16 8.67
CA PHE A 53 13.64 -30.26 7.81
C PHE A 53 14.45 -29.75 6.60
N ILE A 54 14.09 -28.60 6.01
CA ILE A 54 14.87 -27.98 4.94
C ILE A 54 16.27 -27.60 5.44
N LEU A 55 16.37 -27.02 6.65
CA LEU A 55 17.63 -26.57 7.24
C LEU A 55 18.53 -27.72 7.71
N ASP A 56 17.95 -28.83 8.18
CA ASP A 56 18.68 -30.01 8.68
C ASP A 56 19.27 -30.89 7.55
N ASN A 57 18.94 -30.59 6.29
CA ASN A 57 19.57 -31.26 5.16
C ASN A 57 21.06 -30.90 5.09
N GLU A 58 21.91 -31.91 4.86
CA GLU A 58 23.37 -31.84 4.63
C GLU A 58 23.80 -30.87 3.51
N THR A 59 22.85 -30.32 2.76
CA THR A 59 23.08 -29.23 1.80
C THR A 59 23.47 -27.90 2.45
N PHE A 60 23.11 -27.68 3.72
CA PHE A 60 23.48 -26.48 4.44
C PHE A 60 24.68 -26.76 5.36
N PRO A 61 25.86 -26.15 5.10
CA PRO A 61 27.00 -26.33 5.98
C PRO A 61 26.71 -25.69 7.36
N LEU A 62 26.32 -26.52 8.34
CA LEU A 62 25.94 -26.12 9.71
C LEU A 62 27.12 -25.54 10.51
N LEU A 63 28.35 -25.94 10.19
CA LEU A 63 29.57 -25.34 10.70
C LEU A 63 30.44 -24.86 9.53
N PRO A 64 31.13 -23.71 9.69
CA PRO A 64 32.18 -23.35 8.75
C PRO A 64 33.26 -24.44 8.83
N THR A 65 33.21 -25.36 7.87
CA THR A 65 34.32 -26.27 7.59
C THR A 65 35.57 -25.39 7.43
N GLN A 66 36.75 -25.86 7.88
CA GLN A 66 38.03 -25.11 7.86
C GLN A 66 38.53 -24.67 6.45
N THR A 67 37.63 -24.54 5.48
CA THR A 67 37.86 -24.04 4.12
C THR A 67 37.88 -22.51 4.02
N THR A 68 37.68 -21.78 5.14
CA THR A 68 37.78 -20.31 5.17
C THR A 68 39.15 -19.79 4.72
N SER A 69 40.21 -20.57 4.88
CA SER A 69 41.58 -20.26 4.40
C SER A 69 41.81 -20.57 2.92
N LEU A 70 40.94 -21.37 2.28
CA LEU A 70 41.03 -21.77 0.86
C LEU A 70 40.18 -20.86 -0.05
N ARG A 71 40.11 -19.57 0.26
CA ARG A 71 39.44 -18.60 -0.62
C ARG A 71 40.39 -18.11 -1.70
N TYR A 72 40.26 -18.68 -2.90
CA TYR A 72 40.90 -18.11 -4.10
C TYR A 72 40.22 -16.77 -4.42
N THR A 73 40.95 -15.66 -4.24
CA THR A 73 40.45 -14.32 -4.57
C THR A 73 41.08 -13.85 -5.87
N VAL A 74 40.25 -13.50 -6.85
CA VAL A 74 40.70 -12.94 -8.12
C VAL A 74 40.91 -11.44 -7.94
N HIS A 75 42.16 -11.02 -7.79
CA HIS A 75 42.51 -9.60 -7.60
C HIS A 75 42.24 -8.74 -8.84
N ALA A 76 42.24 -9.33 -10.05
CA ALA A 76 41.98 -8.62 -11.30
C ALA A 76 40.57 -7.99 -11.36
N GLY A 77 39.55 -8.68 -10.83
CA GLY A 77 38.17 -8.17 -10.78
C GLY A 77 37.93 -7.10 -9.71
N LYS A 78 38.93 -6.82 -8.87
CA LYS A 78 38.85 -5.86 -7.76
C LYS A 78 39.54 -4.52 -8.05
N VAL A 79 40.20 -4.40 -9.19
CA VAL A 79 40.90 -3.18 -9.64
C VAL A 79 39.90 -2.04 -9.88
N GLN A 80 38.70 -2.36 -10.36
CA GLN A 80 37.58 -1.44 -10.49
C GLN A 80 36.40 -1.96 -9.66
N SER A 81 36.30 -1.50 -8.41
CA SER A 81 35.21 -1.89 -7.52
C SER A 81 33.98 -1.01 -7.76
N TRP A 82 32.96 -1.58 -8.39
CA TRP A 82 31.65 -0.94 -8.54
C TRP A 82 30.89 -1.02 -7.23
N THR A 83 30.18 0.04 -6.87
CA THR A 83 29.29 -0.03 -5.71
C THR A 83 28.00 -0.78 -6.08
N ASN A 84 27.34 -1.40 -5.10
CA ASN A 84 26.05 -2.06 -5.32
C ASN A 84 25.01 -1.10 -5.92
N LEU A 85 25.03 0.17 -5.51
CA LEU A 85 24.10 1.19 -6.01
C LEU A 85 24.39 1.55 -7.47
N GLU A 86 25.66 1.67 -7.84
CA GLU A 86 26.10 1.98 -9.20
C GLU A 86 25.76 0.84 -10.17
N THR A 87 26.04 -0.40 -9.77
CA THR A 87 25.72 -1.58 -10.59
C THR A 87 24.21 -1.74 -10.77
N LEU A 88 23.44 -1.57 -9.68
CA LEU A 88 21.98 -1.65 -9.73
C LEU A 88 21.40 -0.54 -10.62
N GLY A 89 21.91 0.69 -10.49
CA GLY A 89 21.49 1.83 -11.30
C GLY A 89 21.75 1.60 -12.79
N ASN A 90 22.96 1.15 -13.14
CA ASN A 90 23.31 0.86 -14.53
C ASN A 90 22.37 -0.21 -15.13
N LEU A 91 22.09 -1.27 -14.37
CA LEU A 91 21.21 -2.35 -14.84
C LEU A 91 19.76 -1.87 -15.00
N LEU A 92 19.25 -1.15 -14.00
CA LEU A 92 17.85 -0.71 -13.94
C LEU A 92 17.52 0.33 -15.02
N TYR A 93 18.39 1.32 -15.23
CA TYR A 93 18.12 2.41 -16.18
C TYR A 93 18.48 2.05 -17.62
N THR A 94 19.48 1.20 -17.85
CA THR A 94 19.92 0.85 -19.20
C THR A 94 19.14 -0.33 -19.77
N TYR A 95 19.04 -1.43 -19.00
CA TYR A 95 18.48 -2.70 -19.53
C TYR A 95 17.02 -2.92 -19.12
N TYR A 96 16.64 -2.57 -17.89
CA TYR A 96 15.31 -2.82 -17.35
C TYR A 96 14.43 -1.57 -17.28
N SER A 97 14.62 -0.61 -18.19
CA SER A 97 13.90 0.67 -18.20
C SER A 97 12.38 0.52 -18.25
N VAL A 98 11.86 -0.43 -19.01
CA VAL A 98 10.41 -0.73 -19.09
C VAL A 98 9.88 -1.23 -17.74
N TRP A 99 10.62 -2.12 -17.07
CA TRP A 99 10.27 -2.63 -15.75
C TRP A 99 10.40 -1.57 -14.65
N PHE A 100 11.16 -0.51 -14.87
CA PHE A 100 11.17 0.68 -14.01
C PHE A 100 9.97 1.61 -14.27
N LEU A 101 9.51 1.70 -15.52
CA LEU A 101 8.37 2.51 -15.91
C LEU A 101 7.04 1.99 -15.35
N VAL A 102 6.85 0.66 -15.32
CA VAL A 102 5.62 0.04 -14.80
C VAL A 102 5.35 0.42 -13.32
N PRO A 103 6.31 0.29 -12.38
CA PRO A 103 6.19 0.79 -11.00
C PRO A 103 5.91 2.28 -10.90
N SER A 104 6.46 3.11 -11.81
CA SER A 104 6.15 4.55 -11.85
C SER A 104 4.67 4.80 -12.13
N LEU A 105 4.08 4.05 -13.08
CA LEU A 105 2.65 4.11 -13.36
C LEU A 105 1.82 3.55 -12.19
N ILE A 106 2.26 2.48 -11.55
CA ILE A 106 1.60 1.92 -10.36
C ILE A 106 1.58 2.96 -9.22
N LEU A 107 2.68 3.69 -8.99
CA LEU A 107 2.75 4.76 -8.00
C LEU A 107 1.80 5.93 -8.35
N LEU A 108 1.71 6.28 -9.63
CA LEU A 108 0.75 7.30 -10.09
C LEU A 108 -0.69 6.86 -9.80
N VAL A 109 -1.04 5.62 -10.16
CA VAL A 109 -2.38 5.05 -9.90
C VAL A 109 -2.66 4.97 -8.41
N ALA A 110 -1.68 4.58 -7.59
CA ALA A 110 -1.81 4.53 -6.14
C ALA A 110 -2.10 5.91 -5.53
N MET A 111 -1.42 6.96 -6.02
CA MET A 111 -1.66 8.34 -5.57
C MET A 111 -3.07 8.81 -5.94
N ILE A 112 -3.48 8.64 -7.20
CA ILE A 112 -4.82 9.01 -7.67
C ILE A 112 -5.89 8.21 -6.89
N GLY A 113 -5.67 6.91 -6.72
CA GLY A 113 -6.57 6.03 -5.98
C GLY A 113 -6.75 6.46 -4.53
N ALA A 114 -5.64 6.74 -3.82
CA ALA A 114 -5.69 7.21 -2.44
C ALA A 114 -6.43 8.56 -2.30
N ILE A 115 -6.17 9.51 -3.21
CA ILE A 115 -6.86 10.82 -3.21
C ILE A 115 -8.36 10.63 -3.48
N VAL A 116 -8.74 9.91 -4.53
CA VAL A 116 -10.16 9.72 -4.88
C VAL A 116 -10.93 9.00 -3.77
N LEU A 117 -10.30 8.02 -3.11
CA LEU A 117 -10.92 7.27 -2.02
C LEU A 117 -11.09 8.12 -0.75
N THR A 118 -10.15 9.01 -0.46
CA THR A 118 -10.18 9.87 0.75
C THR A 118 -10.86 11.21 0.53
N MET A 119 -11.14 11.60 -0.72
CA MET A 119 -11.80 12.86 -1.06
C MET A 119 -13.26 12.87 -0.59
N HIS A 120 -13.45 13.25 0.67
CA HIS A 120 -14.76 13.40 1.28
C HIS A 120 -15.41 14.70 0.80
N ARG A 121 -16.44 14.61 -0.04
CA ARG A 121 -17.22 15.78 -0.47
C ARG A 121 -18.14 16.24 0.66
N THR A 122 -17.78 17.33 1.33
CA THR A 122 -18.62 18.00 2.32
C THR A 122 -19.75 18.79 1.64
N THR A 123 -20.79 18.12 1.15
CA THR A 123 -21.97 18.83 0.60
C THR A 123 -22.94 19.23 1.70
N LYS A 124 -22.63 20.34 2.39
CA LYS A 124 -23.61 21.15 3.13
C LYS A 124 -23.80 22.55 2.53
N VAL A 125 -23.48 22.73 1.24
CA VAL A 125 -23.77 23.97 0.51
C VAL A 125 -24.75 23.67 -0.62
N LYS A 126 -25.89 24.36 -0.61
CA LYS A 126 -26.95 24.28 -1.62
C LYS A 126 -26.35 24.70 -2.97
N ARG A 127 -26.00 23.74 -3.83
CA ARG A 127 -25.49 24.03 -5.17
C ARG A 127 -26.63 24.62 -6.00
N HIS A 128 -26.59 25.94 -6.19
CA HIS A 128 -27.50 26.63 -7.09
C HIS A 128 -26.97 26.45 -8.51
N ASP A 129 -27.59 25.54 -9.25
CA ASP A 129 -27.43 25.48 -10.69
C ASP A 129 -28.15 26.70 -11.30
N VAL A 130 -27.35 27.69 -11.69
CA VAL A 130 -27.82 28.96 -12.25
C VAL A 130 -28.50 28.74 -13.60
N PHE A 131 -28.06 27.76 -14.37
CA PHE A 131 -28.65 27.40 -15.67
C PHE A 131 -30.03 26.78 -15.49
N ARG A 132 -30.19 25.88 -14.51
CA ARG A 132 -31.50 25.31 -14.17
C ARG A 132 -32.46 26.36 -13.59
N ARG A 133 -31.97 27.41 -12.93
CA ARG A 133 -32.79 28.51 -12.42
C ARG A 133 -33.23 29.49 -13.52
N ASN A 134 -32.36 29.79 -14.48
CA ASN A 134 -32.68 30.65 -15.63
C ASN A 134 -33.54 29.95 -16.69
N ALA A 135 -33.46 28.63 -16.81
CA ALA A 135 -34.31 27.84 -17.71
C ALA A 135 -35.76 27.69 -17.21
N ILE A 136 -36.08 28.17 -16.01
CA ILE A 136 -37.47 28.20 -15.52
C ILE A 136 -38.20 29.32 -16.26
N ASP A 137 -39.00 28.92 -17.22
CA ASP A 137 -39.87 29.73 -18.07
C ASP A 137 -40.55 30.90 -17.33
N SER A 138 -40.31 32.12 -17.81
CA SER A 138 -40.85 33.37 -17.26
C SER A 138 -42.39 33.42 -17.31
N ARG A 139 -43.04 32.63 -18.18
CA ARG A 139 -44.51 32.57 -18.25
C ARG A 139 -45.16 32.04 -16.97
N ARG A 140 -44.54 31.12 -16.24
CA ARG A 140 -45.09 30.59 -14.97
C ARG A 140 -45.08 31.62 -13.84
N THR A 141 -44.17 32.60 -13.89
CA THR A 141 -44.07 33.66 -12.89
C THR A 141 -45.23 34.67 -13.04
N ILE A 142 -45.69 34.91 -14.27
CA ILE A 142 -46.74 35.90 -14.55
C ILE A 142 -48.13 35.35 -14.16
N MET A 143 -48.41 34.05 -14.40
CA MET A 143 -49.71 33.46 -14.02
C MET A 143 -49.97 33.45 -12.51
N ARG A 144 -48.93 33.29 -11.67
CA ARG A 144 -49.11 33.27 -10.21
C ARG A 144 -49.58 34.60 -9.64
N ARG A 145 -49.28 35.73 -10.30
CA ARG A 145 -49.69 37.06 -9.81
C ARG A 145 -51.16 37.38 -10.11
N THR A 146 -51.80 36.65 -11.02
CA THR A 146 -53.21 36.86 -11.39
C THR A 146 -54.17 35.98 -10.58
N THR A 147 -53.70 34.89 -9.97
CA THR A 147 -54.56 33.91 -9.28
C THR A 147 -54.47 33.93 -7.76
N ASP A 148 -53.61 34.73 -7.14
CA ASP A 148 -53.62 34.91 -5.68
C ASP A 148 -54.55 36.09 -5.32
N PRO A 149 -55.65 35.87 -4.59
CA PRO A 149 -56.40 36.97 -4.01
C PRO A 149 -55.53 37.63 -2.94
N LEU A 150 -55.42 38.96 -3.01
CA LEU A 150 -54.83 39.79 -1.96
C LEU A 150 -55.52 39.46 -0.62
N LYS A 151 -54.85 38.67 0.22
CA LYS A 151 -55.15 38.66 1.66
C LYS A 151 -54.58 39.94 2.25
N VAL A 152 -55.49 40.89 2.47
CA VAL A 152 -55.37 41.99 3.45
C VAL A 152 -55.31 41.39 4.85
#